data_AF-A0AB38QVF0-F1
#
_entry.id   AF-A0AB38QVF0-F1
#
_cell.length_a   1.000
_cell.length_b   1.000
_cell.length_c   1.000
_cell.angle_alpha   90.00
_cell.angle_beta   90.00
_cell.angle_gamma   90.00
#
_symmetry.space_group_name_H-M   'P 1'
#
loop_
_entity.id
_entity.type
_entity.pdbx_description
1 polymer ?
#
loop_
_entity_poly.entity_id
_entity_poly.type
_entity_poly.pdbx_seq_one_letter_code
_entity_poly.pdbx_strand_id
1 'polypeptide(L)'
;MSWIHVQSKTMHILLRKVMTLAGVLVLAITAFRLVNPNQAAAWLHPGPTTQYPTKGGKWTYGFWNAMVRSYYYHPDSCHGSTVVYNGEQLRSVDTPPGKTSAAEKGALNFPWSDDAYYYRICK
;
A
#
# COMPACT_ATOMS: atom_id res chain seq x y z
N MET A 1 46.35 -40.91 -16.08
CA MET A 1 45.84 -40.73 -17.45
C MET A 1 44.72 -39.70 -17.41
N SER A 2 44.96 -38.53 -17.97
CA SER A 2 44.05 -37.38 -18.01
C SER A 2 43.17 -37.50 -19.25
N TRP A 3 41.84 -37.36 -19.08
CA TRP A 3 40.88 -37.34 -20.19
C TRP A 3 40.29 -35.95 -20.33
N ILE A 4 40.47 -35.39 -21.52
CA ILE A 4 39.99 -34.08 -21.94
C ILE A 4 38.59 -34.28 -22.52
N HIS A 5 37.56 -33.68 -21.92
CA HIS A 5 36.23 -33.60 -22.53
C HIS A 5 36.04 -32.21 -23.13
N VAL A 6 36.04 -32.12 -24.46
CA VAL A 6 35.71 -30.90 -25.19
C VAL A 6 34.19 -30.72 -25.18
N GLN A 7 33.70 -29.68 -24.51
CA GLN A 7 32.30 -29.25 -24.57
C GLN A 7 32.13 -28.26 -25.73
N SER A 8 31.36 -28.66 -26.75
CA SER A 8 30.98 -27.82 -27.90
C SER A 8 30.04 -26.69 -27.44
N LYS A 9 30.51 -25.44 -27.50
CA LYS A 9 29.77 -24.24 -27.04
C LYS A 9 28.61 -23.82 -27.96
N THR A 10 28.38 -24.50 -29.07
CA THR A 10 27.47 -24.03 -30.13
C THR A 10 26.00 -24.41 -29.88
N MET A 11 25.73 -25.43 -29.05
CA MET A 11 24.37 -25.96 -28.85
C MET A 11 23.61 -25.38 -27.64
N HIS A 12 24.22 -24.46 -26.88
CA HIS A 12 23.53 -23.74 -25.78
C HIS A 12 22.96 -22.38 -26.19
N ILE A 13 23.33 -21.86 -27.36
CA ILE A 13 22.95 -20.51 -27.79
C ILE A 13 21.63 -20.53 -28.58
N LEU A 14 21.35 -21.61 -29.32
CA LEU A 14 20.14 -21.70 -30.15
C LEU A 14 18.87 -21.99 -29.35
N LEU A 15 18.95 -22.69 -28.21
CA LEU A 15 17.77 -22.89 -27.35
C LEU A 15 17.41 -21.67 -26.49
N ARG A 16 18.36 -20.75 -26.27
CA ARG A 16 18.12 -19.51 -25.49
C ARG A 16 17.51 -18.39 -26.33
N LYS A 17 17.66 -18.41 -27.66
CA LYS A 17 17.13 -17.34 -28.54
C LYS A 17 15.67 -17.54 -28.96
N VAL A 18 15.17 -18.78 -28.99
CA VAL A 18 13.76 -19.05 -29.37
C VAL A 18 12.77 -18.79 -28.21
N MET A 19 13.23 -18.92 -26.96
CA MET A 19 12.42 -18.63 -25.76
C MET A 19 12.33 -17.15 -25.39
N THR A 20 12.97 -16.24 -26.14
CA THR A 20 12.92 -14.79 -25.90
C THR A 20 12.12 -13.99 -26.93
N LEU A 21 11.44 -14.66 -27.87
CA LEU A 21 10.58 -13.97 -28.86
C LEU A 21 9.08 -14.23 -28.73
N ALA A 22 8.64 -15.14 -27.85
CA ALA A 22 7.21 -15.34 -27.56
C ALA A 22 6.70 -14.56 -26.33
N GLY A 23 7.59 -13.96 -25.54
CA GLY A 23 7.23 -13.25 -24.30
C GLY A 23 7.00 -11.74 -24.42
N VAL A 24 7.23 -11.15 -25.60
CA VAL A 24 7.28 -9.68 -25.76
C VAL A 24 5.99 -9.09 -26.34
N LEU A 25 4.99 -9.90 -26.72
CA LEU A 25 3.79 -9.39 -27.41
C LEU A 25 2.50 -9.31 -26.57
N VAL A 26 2.52 -9.60 -25.26
CA VAL A 26 1.34 -9.44 -24.39
C VAL A 26 1.54 -8.45 -23.23
N LEU A 27 2.68 -7.73 -23.19
CA LEU A 27 2.97 -6.74 -22.15
C LEU A 27 2.86 -5.28 -22.61
N ALA A 28 2.42 -5.03 -23.84
CA ALA A 28 2.23 -3.67 -24.36
C ALA A 28 0.78 -3.15 -24.29
N ILE A 29 -0.22 -4.03 -24.07
CA ILE A 29 -1.65 -3.64 -24.08
C ILE A 29 -2.23 -3.48 -22.66
N THR A 30 -1.62 -4.05 -21.62
CA THR A 30 -2.08 -3.86 -20.23
C THR A 30 -1.52 -2.61 -19.56
N ALA A 31 -0.38 -2.07 -20.03
CA ALA A 31 0.24 -0.89 -19.43
C ALA A 31 -0.54 0.42 -19.69
N PHE A 32 -1.35 0.50 -20.75
CA PHE A 32 -2.16 1.69 -21.06
C PHE A 32 -3.49 1.78 -20.29
N ARG A 33 -3.79 0.83 -19.41
CA ARG A 33 -5.01 0.86 -18.56
C ARG A 33 -4.72 1.08 -17.07
N LEU A 34 -3.45 1.28 -16.66
CA LEU A 34 -3.11 1.43 -15.24
C LEU A 34 -2.87 2.87 -14.77
N VAL A 35 -2.90 3.86 -15.65
CA VAL A 35 -2.87 5.27 -15.20
C VAL A 35 -4.30 5.69 -14.93
N ASN A 36 -4.74 5.50 -13.68
CA ASN A 36 -5.99 6.07 -13.21
C ASN A 36 -5.85 7.60 -13.26
N PRO A 37 -6.62 8.32 -14.12
CA PRO A 37 -6.48 9.77 -14.29
C PRO A 37 -6.83 10.56 -13.01
N ASN A 38 -7.30 9.88 -11.95
CA ASN A 38 -7.54 10.45 -10.64
C ASN A 38 -6.31 10.51 -9.73
N GLN A 39 -5.13 10.06 -10.18
CA GLN A 39 -3.87 10.44 -9.54
C GLN A 39 -3.51 11.89 -9.93
N ALA A 40 -4.35 12.84 -9.53
CA ALA A 40 -3.81 14.15 -9.15
C ALA A 40 -2.63 13.86 -8.24
N ALA A 41 -1.45 14.44 -8.48
CA ALA A 41 -0.22 14.18 -7.72
C ALA A 41 -0.57 13.87 -6.25
N ALA A 42 -0.48 12.59 -5.87
CA ALA A 42 -1.07 12.12 -4.62
C ALA A 42 -0.07 12.42 -3.51
N TRP A 43 -0.07 13.68 -3.05
CA TRP A 43 0.75 14.13 -1.93
C TRP A 43 0.24 13.53 -0.63
N LEU A 44 -1.08 13.35 -0.54
CA LEU A 44 -1.75 12.57 0.50
C LEU A 44 -1.93 11.11 0.09
N HIS A 45 -1.97 10.19 1.06
CA HIS A 45 -2.11 8.76 0.86
C HIS A 45 -3.45 8.42 0.17
N PRO A 46 -3.47 8.07 -1.13
CA PRO A 46 -4.71 8.03 -1.88
C PRO A 46 -5.56 6.80 -1.55
N GLY A 47 -6.84 7.04 -1.26
CA GLY A 47 -7.84 6.00 -1.02
C GLY A 47 -7.66 5.24 0.30
N PRO A 48 -8.60 4.34 0.62
CA PRO A 48 -8.52 3.52 1.82
C PRO A 48 -7.51 2.37 1.65
N THR A 49 -6.62 2.21 2.62
CA THR A 49 -5.74 1.05 2.79
C THR A 49 -6.07 0.33 4.08
N THR A 50 -6.21 -0.99 4.01
CA THR A 50 -6.50 -1.84 5.17
C THR A 50 -5.30 -2.69 5.54
N GLN A 51 -4.99 -2.73 6.84
CA GLN A 51 -3.97 -3.58 7.44
C GLN A 51 -4.55 -4.35 8.64
N TYR A 52 -3.87 -5.42 9.03
CA TYR A 52 -4.19 -6.25 10.18
C TYR A 52 -2.99 -6.25 11.14
N PRO A 53 -2.96 -5.34 12.11
CA PRO A 53 -1.86 -5.22 13.05
C PRO A 53 -1.55 -6.51 13.81
N THR A 54 -0.28 -6.72 14.17
CA THR A 54 0.15 -7.85 15.02
C THR A 54 -0.47 -7.84 16.42
N LYS A 55 -0.92 -6.66 16.87
CA LYS A 55 -1.69 -6.50 18.12
C LYS A 55 -3.15 -6.96 18.01
N GLY A 56 -3.61 -7.35 16.81
CA GLY A 56 -4.98 -7.74 16.53
C GLY A 56 -5.77 -6.66 15.79
N GLY A 57 -7.03 -6.96 15.49
CA GLY A 57 -7.97 -6.01 14.88
C GLY A 57 -7.79 -5.75 13.38
N LYS A 58 -8.51 -4.74 12.89
CA LYS A 58 -8.51 -4.29 11.49
C LYS A 58 -8.34 -2.77 11.47
N TRP A 59 -7.31 -2.29 10.80
CA TRP A 59 -7.00 -0.88 10.67
C TRP A 59 -7.16 -0.42 9.22
N THR A 60 -7.98 0.60 8.98
CA THR A 60 -8.19 1.19 7.65
C THR A 60 -7.86 2.67 7.70
N TYR A 61 -7.00 3.15 6.81
CA TYR A 61 -6.54 4.54 6.80
C TYR A 61 -6.36 5.09 5.38
N GLY A 62 -6.20 6.40 5.25
CA GLY A 62 -5.91 7.07 3.97
C GLY A 62 -6.71 8.35 3.74
N PHE A 63 -6.61 8.90 2.52
CA PHE A 63 -7.26 10.11 2.06
C PHE A 63 -8.27 9.81 0.95
N TRP A 64 -9.54 10.13 1.21
CA TRP A 64 -10.62 10.07 0.22
C TRP A 64 -11.64 11.16 0.51
N ASN A 65 -12.58 11.48 -0.38
CA ASN A 65 -13.68 12.43 -0.12
C ASN A 65 -13.25 13.68 0.70
N ALA A 66 -12.13 14.31 0.33
CA ALA A 66 -11.52 15.47 0.99
C ALA A 66 -11.25 15.35 2.52
N MET A 67 -10.93 14.15 3.02
CA MET A 67 -10.49 13.99 4.42
C MET A 67 -9.40 12.92 4.56
N VAL A 68 -8.45 13.15 5.47
CA VAL A 68 -7.59 12.10 6.01
C VAL A 68 -8.36 11.35 7.09
N ARG A 69 -8.30 10.02 7.07
CA ARG A 69 -9.06 9.16 7.98
C ARG A 69 -8.22 8.02 8.50
N SER A 70 -8.47 7.65 9.74
CA SER A 70 -8.00 6.42 10.37
C SER A 70 -9.16 5.80 11.13
N TYR A 71 -9.43 4.53 10.83
CA TYR A 71 -10.38 3.69 11.51
C TYR A 71 -9.72 2.45 12.03
N TYR A 72 -9.91 2.13 13.30
CA TYR A 72 -9.37 0.93 13.89
C TYR A 72 -10.46 0.21 14.65
N TYR A 73 -10.67 -1.06 14.31
CA TYR A 73 -11.55 -1.99 15.01
C TYR A 73 -10.70 -3.01 15.75
N HIS A 74 -11.02 -3.28 17.01
CA HIS A 74 -10.43 -4.39 17.76
C HIS A 74 -11.50 -5.18 18.51
N PRO A 75 -11.51 -6.52 18.43
CA PRO A 75 -12.56 -7.34 19.06
C PRO A 75 -12.51 -7.28 20.59
N ASP A 76 -11.29 -7.32 21.17
CA ASP A 76 -11.13 -7.66 22.59
C ASP A 76 -10.38 -6.59 23.42
N SER A 77 -10.07 -5.42 22.84
CA SER A 77 -9.23 -4.44 23.52
C SER A 77 -9.76 -3.03 23.31
N CYS A 78 -9.63 -2.21 24.35
CA CYS A 78 -9.81 -0.77 24.21
C CYS A 78 -8.76 -0.23 23.23
N HIS A 79 -9.16 0.65 22.33
CA HIS A 79 -8.30 1.11 21.26
C HIS A 79 -8.70 2.50 20.76
N GLY A 80 -7.93 3.04 19.82
CA GLY A 80 -8.31 4.28 19.15
C GLY A 80 -7.53 4.56 17.86
N SER A 81 -7.93 5.63 17.19
CA SER A 81 -7.35 6.09 15.93
C SER A 81 -6.82 7.52 16.06
N THR A 82 -5.84 7.86 15.23
CA THR A 82 -5.27 9.21 15.14
C THR A 82 -4.90 9.50 13.70
N VAL A 83 -5.18 10.73 13.26
CA VAL A 83 -4.68 11.30 12.02
C VAL A 83 -3.83 12.52 12.33
N VAL A 84 -2.81 12.77 11.53
CA VAL A 84 -2.05 14.01 11.50
C VAL A 84 -2.14 14.54 10.09
N TYR A 85 -2.49 15.82 9.96
CA TYR A 85 -2.52 16.52 8.67
C TYR A 85 -1.78 17.83 8.83
N ASN A 86 -0.72 18.03 8.05
CA ASN A 86 0.16 19.21 8.14
C ASN A 86 0.63 19.51 9.57
N GLY A 87 1.03 18.46 10.30
CA GLY A 87 1.50 18.55 11.69
C GLY A 87 0.40 18.66 12.75
N GLU A 88 -0.84 18.93 12.36
CA GLU A 88 -1.96 19.03 13.31
C GLU A 88 -2.63 17.67 13.54
N GLN A 89 -2.64 17.24 14.80
CA GLN A 89 -3.18 15.95 15.21
C GLN A 89 -4.68 16.01 15.55
N LEU A 90 -5.44 15.01 15.10
CA LEU A 90 -6.79 14.72 15.57
C LEU A 90 -6.86 13.26 16.03
N ARG A 91 -7.34 13.06 17.27
CA ARG A 91 -7.37 11.76 17.94
C ARG A 91 -8.81 11.40 18.29
N SER A 92 -9.20 10.15 18.02
CA SER A 92 -10.49 9.61 18.46
C SER A 92 -10.55 9.53 19.98
N VAL A 93 -11.75 9.44 20.56
CA VAL A 93 -11.89 8.94 21.93
C VAL A 93 -11.40 7.49 22.03
N ASP A 94 -11.06 7.06 23.25
CA ASP A 94 -10.80 5.65 23.53
C ASP A 94 -12.10 4.86 23.35
N THR A 95 -12.04 3.86 22.49
CA THR A 95 -13.19 3.12 21.98
C THR A 95 -13.19 1.72 22.61
N PRO A 96 -14.34 1.27 23.15
CA PRO A 96 -14.43 -0.05 23.77
C PRO A 96 -14.21 -1.19 22.76
N PRO A 97 -13.87 -2.40 23.24
CA PRO A 97 -13.80 -3.61 22.42
C PRO A 97 -15.07 -3.83 21.57
N GLY A 98 -14.89 -4.39 20.37
CA GLY A 98 -15.99 -4.73 19.47
C GLY A 98 -16.64 -3.53 18.76
N LYS A 99 -16.10 -2.32 18.91
CA LYS A 99 -16.49 -1.11 18.18
C LYS A 99 -15.34 -0.60 17.31
N THR A 100 -15.66 0.25 16.34
CA THR A 100 -14.66 0.88 15.47
C THR A 100 -14.39 2.29 15.97
N SER A 101 -13.14 2.58 16.27
CA SER A 101 -12.68 3.94 16.53
C SER A 101 -12.53 4.74 15.23
N ALA A 102 -12.76 6.05 15.28
CA ALA A 102 -12.65 6.92 14.11
C ALA A 102 -11.95 8.25 14.41
N ALA A 103 -10.98 8.60 13.58
CA ALA A 103 -10.36 9.91 13.52
C ALA A 103 -10.42 10.39 12.07
N GLU A 104 -11.06 11.53 11.85
CA GLU A 104 -11.28 12.09 10.51
C GLU A 104 -11.01 13.58 10.51
N LYS A 105 -10.30 14.07 9.51
CA LYS A 105 -9.98 15.49 9.39
C LYS A 105 -10.05 15.93 7.93
N GLY A 106 -10.78 17.01 7.67
CA GLY A 106 -10.84 17.64 6.36
C GLY A 106 -9.44 18.01 5.86
N ALA A 107 -9.15 17.71 4.60
CA ALA A 107 -7.83 17.87 4.01
C ALA A 107 -7.93 18.23 2.52
N LEU A 108 -6.91 18.94 2.04
CA LEU A 108 -6.75 19.32 0.64
C LEU A 108 -5.44 18.69 0.12
N ASN A 109 -5.48 18.13 -1.09
CA ASN A 109 -4.32 17.48 -1.69
C ASN A 109 -3.47 18.50 -2.47
N PHE A 110 -2.55 19.17 -1.78
CA PHE A 110 -1.61 20.13 -2.35
C PHE A 110 -0.16 19.62 -2.27
N PRO A 111 0.77 20.18 -3.07
CA PRO A 111 2.19 19.79 -3.05
C PRO A 111 2.94 19.87 -1.72
N TRP A 112 2.40 20.61 -0.76
CA TRP A 112 2.96 20.79 0.58
C TRP A 112 2.13 20.08 1.65
N SER A 113 1.10 19.33 1.25
CA SER A 113 0.28 18.57 2.18
C SER A 113 1.00 17.30 2.62
N ASP A 114 0.89 16.99 3.90
CA ASP A 114 1.47 15.80 4.52
C ASP A 114 0.44 15.12 5.42
N ASP A 115 0.45 13.79 5.43
CA ASP A 115 -0.41 12.98 6.29
C ASP A 115 0.35 11.88 7.05
N ALA A 116 -0.18 11.56 8.23
CA ALA A 116 0.21 10.38 8.95
C ALA A 116 -0.99 9.78 9.67
N TYR A 117 -0.97 8.46 9.79
CA TYR A 117 -2.09 7.67 10.32
C TYR A 117 -1.58 6.74 11.41
N TYR A 118 -2.32 6.65 12.51
CA TYR A 118 -1.96 5.79 13.62
C TYR A 118 -3.18 5.10 14.20
N TYR A 119 -2.95 3.91 14.73
CA TYR A 119 -3.85 3.24 15.67
C TYR A 119 -3.16 3.10 17.02
N ARG A 120 -3.92 2.80 18.06
CA ARG A 120 -3.41 2.50 19.40
C ARG A 120 -4.27 1.47 20.11
N ILE A 121 -3.66 0.76 21.04
CA ILE A 121 -4.35 0.06 22.13
C ILE A 121 -4.31 0.99 23.35
N CYS A 122 -5.41 1.07 24.12
CA CYS A 122 -5.43 1.87 25.35
C CYS A 122 -4.42 1.33 26.36
N LYS A 123 -3.93 2.20 27.24
CA LYS A 123 -3.05 1.82 28.34
C LYS A 123 -3.87 1.37 29.54
#